data_AF-A0A7C6BQZ9-F1
#
_entry.id   AF-A0A7C6BQZ9-F1
#
_cell.length_a   1.000
_cell.length_b   1.000
_cell.length_c   1.000
_cell.angle_alpha   90.00
_cell.angle_beta   90.00
_cell.angle_gamma   90.00
#
_symmetry.space_group_name_H-M   'P 1'
#
loop_
_entity.id
_entity.type
_entity.pdbx_description
1 polymer ?
#
loop_
_entity_poly.entity_id
_entity_poly.type
_entity_poly.pdbx_seq_one_letter_code
_entity_poly.pdbx_strand_id
1 'polypeptide(L)'
;MTDYNKLLNTNVKKLKPSGIRKFFDLLEEMDDAISLGVGEPDFVTPWHIRDAGIHSLEKGYTKYTGNAGLSRLRDEIAKYLNRRF
;
A
#
# COMPACT_ATOMS: atom_id res chain seq x y z
N MET A 1 30.90 -6.11 -13.99
CA MET A 1 29.45 -6.03 -13.73
C MET A 1 29.03 -7.32 -13.05
N THR A 2 28.39 -7.25 -11.88
CA THR A 2 28.05 -8.45 -11.08
C THR A 2 26.87 -9.20 -11.71
N ASP A 3 27.00 -10.51 -11.87
CA ASP A 3 25.92 -11.37 -12.37
C ASP A 3 24.96 -11.75 -11.21
N TYR A 4 23.88 -10.98 -11.06
CA TYR A 4 22.87 -11.21 -10.04
C TYR A 4 22.12 -12.55 -10.23
N ASN A 5 22.13 -13.14 -11.42
CA ASN A 5 21.52 -14.45 -11.63
C ASN A 5 22.28 -15.58 -10.93
N LYS A 6 23.53 -15.36 -10.49
CA LYS A 6 24.26 -16.34 -9.67
C LYS A 6 24.03 -16.17 -8.17
N LEU A 7 23.53 -15.00 -7.74
CA LEU A 7 23.34 -14.65 -6.34
C LEU A 7 21.90 -14.83 -5.85
N LEU A 8 20.92 -14.69 -6.75
CA LEU A 8 19.50 -14.78 -6.40
C LEU A 8 19.07 -16.23 -6.10
N ASN A 9 18.06 -16.37 -5.24
CA ASN A 9 17.41 -17.65 -4.94
C ASN A 9 16.66 -18.18 -6.18
N THR A 10 16.66 -19.50 -6.38
CA THR A 10 16.01 -20.17 -7.52
C THR A 10 14.51 -19.89 -7.61
N ASN A 11 13.81 -19.76 -6.48
CA ASN A 11 12.38 -19.45 -6.48
C ASN A 11 12.10 -18.04 -7.01
N VAL A 12 12.94 -17.07 -6.64
CA VAL A 12 12.82 -15.68 -7.12
C VAL A 12 13.05 -15.60 -8.62
N LYS A 13 14.04 -16.34 -9.16
CA LYS A 13 14.31 -16.39 -10.61
C LYS A 13 13.14 -16.94 -11.43
N LYS A 14 12.28 -17.77 -10.82
CA LYS A 14 11.12 -18.36 -11.48
C LYS A 14 9.88 -17.46 -11.44
N LEU A 15 9.90 -16.38 -10.66
CA LEU A 15 8.77 -15.45 -10.60
C LEU A 15 8.61 -14.75 -11.94
N LYS A 16 7.43 -14.92 -12.54
CA LYS A 16 7.07 -14.21 -13.77
C LYS A 16 6.65 -12.77 -13.42
N PRO A 17 6.90 -11.80 -14.29
CA PRO A 17 6.36 -10.45 -14.14
C PRO A 17 4.83 -10.46 -14.03
N SER A 18 4.28 -9.54 -13.24
CA SER A 18 2.83 -9.41 -13.07
C SER A 18 2.14 -9.06 -14.39
N GLY A 19 1.13 -9.84 -14.78
CA GLY A 19 0.30 -9.55 -15.94
C GLY A 19 -0.52 -8.26 -15.76
N ILE A 20 -0.96 -7.99 -14.52
CA ILE A 20 -1.68 -6.75 -14.18
C ILE A 20 -0.79 -5.54 -14.47
N ARG A 21 0.50 -5.57 -14.08
CA ARG A 21 1.41 -4.44 -14.33
C ARG A 21 1.64 -4.21 -15.83
N LYS A 22 1.88 -5.28 -16.60
CA LYS A 22 2.03 -5.18 -18.06
C LYS A 22 0.81 -4.58 -18.74
N PHE A 23 -0.39 -4.91 -18.26
CA PHE A 23 -1.63 -4.35 -18.77
C PHE A 23 -1.76 -2.86 -18.44
N PHE A 24 -1.40 -2.44 -17.23
CA PHE A 24 -1.36 -1.02 -16.87
C PHE A 24 -0.34 -0.22 -17.69
N ASP A 25 0.86 -0.76 -17.90
CA ASP A 25 1.88 -0.11 -18.74
C ASP A 25 1.36 0.13 -20.17
N LEU A 26 0.62 -0.84 -20.73
CA LEU A 26 -0.01 -0.69 -22.04
C LEU A 26 -1.13 0.36 -22.05
N LEU A 27 -1.97 0.39 -21.01
CA LEU A 27 -3.05 1.37 -20.90
C LEU A 27 -2.52 2.80 -20.75
N GLU A 28 -1.38 3.00 -20.08
CA GLU A 28 -0.73 4.32 -19.97
C GLU A 28 -0.29 4.89 -21.33
N GLU A 29 -0.04 4.03 -22.33
CA GLU A 29 0.36 4.42 -23.69
C GLU A 29 -0.83 4.60 -24.65
N MET A 30 -2.06 4.31 -24.22
CA MET A 30 -3.27 4.39 -25.04
C MET A 30 -4.06 5.67 -24.75
N ASP A 31 -4.17 6.55 -25.75
CA ASP A 31 -5.10 7.67 -25.69
C ASP A 31 -6.56 7.15 -25.63
N ASP A 32 -7.40 7.80 -24.82
CA ASP A 32 -8.83 7.51 -24.61
C ASP A 32 -9.21 6.16 -23.95
N ALA A 33 -8.26 5.47 -23.33
CA ALA A 33 -8.55 4.24 -22.60
C ALA A 33 -9.24 4.50 -21.24
N ILE A 34 -10.35 3.80 -20.97
CA ILE A 34 -11.03 3.83 -19.65
C ILE A 34 -10.55 2.65 -18.81
N SER A 35 -9.81 2.94 -17.73
CA SER A 35 -9.33 1.91 -16.80
C SER A 35 -10.42 1.51 -15.79
N LEU A 36 -10.98 0.31 -15.96
CA LEU A 36 -11.89 -0.33 -15.00
C LEU A 36 -11.16 -1.33 -14.08
N GLY A 37 -9.83 -1.40 -14.18
CA GLY A 37 -8.99 -2.31 -13.41
C GLY A 37 -8.38 -1.70 -12.14
N VAL A 38 -8.73 -0.46 -11.81
CA VAL A 38 -8.18 0.26 -10.66
C VAL A 38 -8.64 -0.42 -9.36
N GLY A 39 -7.66 -0.89 -8.57
CA GLY A 39 -7.90 -1.60 -7.30
C GLY A 39 -7.89 -0.69 -6.07
N GLU A 40 -7.99 0.63 -6.26
CA GLU A 40 -7.97 1.64 -5.20
C GLU A 40 -9.19 2.56 -5.30
N PRO A 41 -9.59 3.22 -4.19
CA PRO A 41 -10.69 4.18 -4.22
C PRO A 41 -10.38 5.42 -5.06
N ASP A 42 -11.41 5.98 -5.69
CA ASP A 42 -11.37 7.19 -6.53
C ASP A 42 -11.47 8.50 -5.74
N PHE A 43 -11.76 8.42 -4.44
CA PHE A 43 -11.91 9.58 -3.57
C PHE A 43 -10.64 9.89 -2.78
N VAL A 44 -10.45 11.18 -2.50
CA VAL A 44 -9.39 11.66 -1.62
C VAL A 44 -9.71 11.29 -0.18
N THR A 45 -8.70 10.82 0.56
CA THR A 45 -8.81 10.58 2.02
C THR A 45 -9.45 11.79 2.73
N PRO A 46 -10.51 11.59 3.54
CA PRO A 46 -11.21 12.66 4.23
C PRO A 46 -10.29 13.63 5.00
N TRP A 47 -10.62 14.93 4.99
CA TRP A 47 -9.77 15.99 5.56
C TRP A 47 -9.37 15.73 7.02
N HIS A 48 -10.32 15.32 7.87
CA HIS A 48 -10.04 15.08 9.29
C HIS A 48 -8.99 13.99 9.54
N ILE A 49 -8.84 13.02 8.62
CA ILE A 49 -7.82 11.98 8.70
C ILE A 49 -6.46 12.55 8.29
N ARG A 50 -6.43 13.36 7.22
CA ARG A 50 -5.21 14.04 6.76
C ARG A 50 -4.69 15.01 7.82
N ASP A 51 -5.58 15.77 8.44
CA ASP A 51 -5.28 16.70 9.53
C ASP A 51 -4.70 15.98 10.76
N ALA A 52 -5.30 14.86 11.18
CA ALA A 52 -4.73 14.02 12.25
C ALA A 52 -3.31 13.50 11.91
N GLY A 53 -3.06 13.18 10.63
CA GLY A 53 -1.74 12.81 10.14
C GLY A 53 -0.73 13.95 10.24
N ILE A 54 -1.12 15.16 9.81
CA ILE A 54 -0.30 16.38 9.94
C ILE A 54 0.01 16.65 11.40
N HIS A 55 -1.02 16.66 12.26
CA HIS A 55 -0.86 16.90 13.69
C HIS A 55 0.07 15.88 14.35
N SER A 56 0.01 14.61 13.94
CA SER A 56 0.91 13.56 14.44
C SER A 56 2.38 13.89 14.15
N LEU A 57 2.67 14.43 12.97
CA LEU A 57 4.02 14.85 12.59
C LEU A 57 4.45 16.08 13.39
N GLU A 58 3.58 17.07 13.55
CA GLU A 58 3.85 18.28 14.36
C GLU A 58 4.16 17.94 15.83
N LYS A 59 3.52 16.89 16.37
CA LYS A 59 3.79 16.38 17.73
C LYS A 59 5.04 15.51 17.84
N GLY A 60 5.75 15.28 16.74
CA GLY A 60 6.99 14.50 16.73
C GLY A 60 6.78 13.00 16.90
N TYR A 61 5.61 12.46 16.55
CA TYR A 61 5.37 11.01 16.56
C TYR A 61 6.03 10.32 15.37
N THR A 62 7.37 10.25 15.38
CA THR A 62 8.21 9.71 14.29
C THR A 62 9.06 8.51 14.70
N LYS A 63 8.88 8.02 15.94
CA LYS A 63 9.66 6.92 16.51
C LYS A 63 8.99 5.58 16.25
N TYR A 64 9.79 4.51 16.34
CA TYR A 64 9.28 3.15 16.27
C TYR A 64 8.17 2.89 17.29
N THR A 65 7.19 2.12 16.85
CA THR A 65 6.16 1.53 17.71
C THR A 65 6.50 0.06 17.96
N GLY A 66 5.70 -0.63 18.76
CA GLY A 66 5.83 -2.09 18.85
C GLY A 66 5.63 -2.77 17.48
N ASN A 67 6.19 -3.97 17.30
CA ASN A 67 6.05 -4.75 16.06
C ASN A 67 4.59 -5.01 15.68
N ALA A 68 3.72 -5.14 16.68
CA ALA A 68 2.28 -5.31 16.48
C ALA A 68 1.54 -3.99 16.14
N GLY A 69 2.24 -2.86 16.12
CA GLY A 69 1.66 -1.52 16.02
C GLY A 69 1.20 -0.94 17.37
N LEU A 70 0.63 0.27 17.31
CA LEU A 70 0.13 0.99 18.49
C LEU A 70 -1.03 0.23 19.16
N SER A 71 -0.99 0.06 20.49
CA SER A 71 -2.07 -0.62 21.23
C SER A 71 -3.43 0.02 20.95
N ARG A 72 -3.50 1.36 21.02
CA ARG A 72 -4.71 2.12 20.75
C ARG A 72 -5.28 1.85 19.36
N LEU A 73 -4.44 1.69 18.34
CA LEU A 73 -4.90 1.37 16.99
C LEU A 73 -5.51 -0.04 16.94
N ARG A 74 -4.85 -1.04 17.56
CA ARG A 74 -5.36 -2.40 17.64
C ARG A 74 -6.70 -2.48 18.38
N ASP A 75 -6.83 -1.76 19.49
CA ASP A 75 -8.06 -1.71 20.28
C ASP A 75 -9.21 -1.09 19.46
N GLU A 76 -8.97 -0.01 18.73
CA GLU A 76 -9.99 0.60 17.88
C GLU A 76 -10.37 -0.27 16.66
N ILE A 77 -9.42 -1.02 16.08
CA ILE A 77 -9.72 -2.01 15.04
C ILE A 77 -10.62 -3.13 15.61
N ALA A 78 -10.29 -3.68 16.78
CA ALA A 78 -11.09 -4.72 17.42
C ALA A 78 -12.52 -4.24 17.71
N LYS A 79 -12.67 -3.02 18.25
CA LYS A 79 -13.98 -2.40 18.46
C LYS A 79 -14.73 -2.17 17.15
N TYR A 80 -14.05 -1.75 16.08
CA TYR A 80 -14.68 -1.58 14.77
C TYR A 80 -15.22 -2.91 14.23
N LEU A 81 -14.43 -3.99 14.32
CA LEU A 81 -14.85 -5.30 13.88
C LEU A 81 -16.07 -5.78 14.68
N ASN A 82 -16.06 -5.67 16.01
CA ASN A 82 -17.20 -6.04 16.87
C ASN A 82 -18.48 -5.21 16.63
N ARG A 83 -18.36 -3.98 16.13
CA ARG A 83 -19.53 -3.13 15.81
C ARG A 83 -20.10 -3.43 14.43
N ARG A 84 -19.28 -3.89 13.49
CA ARG A 84 -19.64 -4.02 12.07
C ARG A 84 -20.04 -5.43 11.68
N PHE A 85 -19.53 -6.44 12.38
CA PHE A 85 -19.74 -7.86 12.11
C PHE A 85 -20.23 -8.55 13.38
#